data_AF-A0AA39KH51-F1
#
_entry.id   AF-A0AA39KH51-F1
#
_cell.length_a   1.000
_cell.length_b   1.000
_cell.length_c   1.000
_cell.angle_alpha   90.00
_cell.angle_beta   90.00
_cell.angle_gamma   90.00
#
_symmetry.space_group_name_H-M   'P 1'
#
loop_
_entity.id
_entity.type
_entity.pdbx_description
1 polymer ?
#
loop_
_entity_poly.entity_id
_entity_poly.type
_entity_poly.pdbx_seq_one_letter_code
_entity_poly.pdbx_strand_id
1 'polypeptide(L)'
;MENEGQDDDHHSQEHIFNKNLTDQGNLVDAFQIFTEGNVCNELPPVAIEWEVSENGDAHNTIQEVYTDGGCTNNGKENAIASAGVWFGENDPRNSATRLHNSLGKPSNQLGEVTGAYLATRVADETQPLKMYSDSLTMILTTTTNLKKNEDKGWTGVADAHVYRALVANMRSRSSSTTLTWVRGHSGIEGNEEVDKLATEGLSKEYPNMIELISEPTYNITGAKIKTISQSTAYKAIKIVKLRNSGRLYQRQIQRRRTRMNLERTHATTEALTGEQPSDKLIWSGLHHKDLSTSTRQFLWMTMHDAYKIGSWWEDKPGYEQRSRCTRCNVTESMEHILFECEVPGQSQVWRLTRKLWAKKESELPDPSFANLLATPLIHLHGREDTKLKGDTRLMRIVISEAAHLIWRLRNERVIRREGIGSASEREIENRFLYSLNERLQTDLAAIRKKKARKQGISMESVLQTWKGVIKNERGLPEDWTGTSGVLVGIAS
;
A
#
# COMPACT_ATOMS: atom_id res chain seq x y z
N MET A 1 24.32 30.56 4.22
CA MET A 1 23.65 31.42 3.22
C MET A 1 22.18 31.32 3.50
N GLU A 2 21.72 32.26 4.31
CA GLU A 2 20.31 32.54 4.52
C GLU A 2 19.64 32.75 3.16
N ASN A 3 18.44 32.19 3.01
CA ASN A 3 17.49 32.67 2.02
C ASN A 3 16.29 33.18 2.82
N GLU A 4 16.36 34.46 3.13
CA GLU A 4 15.23 35.27 3.52
C GLU A 4 14.26 35.42 2.34
N GLY A 5 12.97 35.54 2.65
CA GLY A 5 12.03 36.35 1.88
C GLY A 5 11.54 35.78 0.55
N GLN A 6 10.59 34.84 0.63
CA GLN A 6 9.45 34.85 -0.29
C GLN A 6 8.19 34.88 0.56
N ASP A 7 7.66 36.09 0.74
CA ASP A 7 6.26 36.32 1.03
C ASP A 7 5.43 35.64 -0.07
N ASP A 8 4.79 34.52 0.26
CA ASP A 8 3.75 33.94 -0.57
C ASP A 8 2.40 34.22 0.11
N ASP A 9 1.71 35.24 -0.41
CA ASP A 9 0.26 35.46 -0.29
C ASP A 9 -0.48 34.17 -0.70
N HIS A 10 -0.68 33.25 0.24
CA HIS A 10 -1.48 32.05 0.04
C HIS A 10 -2.97 32.36 0.23
N HIS A 11 -3.51 33.23 -0.63
CA HIS A 11 -4.94 33.37 -0.83
C HIS A 11 -5.45 32.20 -1.69
N SER A 12 -6.35 31.40 -1.10
CA SER A 12 -7.31 30.46 -1.72
C SER A 12 -7.09 30.12 -3.21
N GLN A 13 -6.54 28.93 -3.49
CA GLN A 13 -6.41 28.43 -4.85
C GLN A 13 -7.79 28.01 -5.39
N GLU A 14 -8.20 28.63 -6.49
CA GLU A 14 -9.46 28.36 -7.18
C GLU A 14 -9.29 27.29 -8.28
N HIS A 15 -10.20 26.33 -8.33
CA HIS A 15 -10.22 25.21 -9.27
C HIS A 15 -11.55 25.15 -10.00
N ILE A 16 -11.54 25.53 -11.29
CA ILE A 16 -12.73 25.45 -12.13
C ILE A 16 -12.98 23.99 -12.53
N PHE A 17 -14.20 23.48 -12.29
CA PHE A 17 -14.58 22.14 -12.70
C PHE A 17 -14.75 22.04 -14.22
N ASN A 18 -14.05 21.10 -14.84
CA ASN A 18 -14.18 20.85 -16.27
C ASN A 18 -15.36 19.90 -16.54
N LYS A 19 -16.44 20.46 -17.08
CA LYS A 19 -17.66 19.71 -17.46
C LYS A 19 -17.51 18.87 -18.74
N ASN A 20 -16.47 19.08 -19.55
CA ASN A 20 -16.33 18.48 -20.86
C ASN A 20 -16.11 16.96 -20.77
N LEU A 21 -16.93 16.23 -21.53
CA LEU A 21 -16.88 14.77 -21.66
C LEU A 21 -16.22 14.30 -22.97
N THR A 22 -15.96 15.23 -23.89
CA THR A 22 -15.42 14.92 -25.22
C THR A 22 -13.91 14.65 -25.16
N ASP A 23 -13.50 13.55 -25.79
CA ASP A 23 -12.10 13.28 -26.09
C ASP A 23 -11.80 13.79 -27.50
N GLN A 24 -10.83 14.70 -27.67
CA GLN A 24 -10.36 15.14 -29.01
C GLN A 24 -9.36 14.15 -29.65
N GLY A 25 -9.42 12.89 -29.23
CA GLY A 25 -8.48 11.83 -29.57
C GLY A 25 -8.86 11.01 -30.80
N ASN A 26 -8.17 9.89 -30.99
CA ASN A 26 -8.51 8.92 -32.03
C ASN A 26 -9.45 7.84 -31.48
N LEU A 27 -9.91 6.91 -32.31
CA LEU A 27 -10.90 5.90 -31.91
C LEU A 27 -10.51 5.09 -30.66
N VAL A 28 -9.20 4.89 -30.40
CA VAL A 28 -8.74 4.16 -29.20
C VAL A 28 -8.99 4.92 -27.90
N ASP A 29 -9.16 6.24 -27.97
CA ASP A 29 -9.49 7.09 -26.82
C ASP A 29 -10.94 6.88 -26.35
N ALA A 30 -11.83 6.34 -27.20
CA ALA A 30 -13.23 6.10 -26.86
C ALA A 30 -13.49 4.76 -26.16
N PHE A 31 -12.59 3.77 -26.29
CA PHE A 31 -12.85 2.44 -25.76
C PHE A 31 -12.54 2.32 -24.27
N GLN A 32 -13.55 1.86 -23.52
CA GLN A 32 -13.44 1.52 -22.11
C GLN A 32 -13.75 0.05 -21.86
N ILE A 33 -13.08 -0.55 -20.88
CA ILE A 33 -13.28 -1.92 -20.42
C ILE A 33 -13.61 -1.95 -18.94
N PHE A 34 -14.24 -3.03 -18.46
CA PHE A 34 -14.75 -3.13 -17.09
C PHE A 34 -15.80 -2.05 -16.77
N THR A 35 -16.61 -1.68 -17.77
CA THR A 35 -17.74 -0.77 -17.62
C THR A 35 -18.83 -1.38 -16.72
N GLU A 36 -19.65 -0.51 -16.13
CA GLU A 36 -20.69 -0.85 -15.17
C GLU A 36 -21.97 -0.06 -15.46
N GLY A 37 -23.12 -0.62 -15.07
CA GLY A 37 -24.43 0.01 -15.28
C GLY A 37 -25.04 -0.29 -16.65
N ASN A 38 -26.16 0.35 -16.93
CA ASN A 38 -26.83 0.25 -18.23
C ASN A 38 -26.13 1.12 -19.26
N VAL A 39 -26.12 0.67 -20.52
CA VAL A 39 -25.61 1.46 -21.64
C VAL A 39 -26.51 2.69 -21.80
N CYS A 40 -25.92 3.89 -21.74
CA CYS A 40 -26.57 5.12 -22.13
C CYS A 40 -26.19 5.43 -23.59
N ASN A 41 -27.19 5.52 -24.48
CA ASN A 41 -27.01 5.88 -25.88
C ASN A 41 -27.33 7.36 -26.15
N GLU A 42 -27.61 8.12 -25.10
CA GLU A 42 -27.86 9.55 -25.18
C GLU A 42 -26.54 10.29 -25.05
N LEU A 43 -26.38 11.36 -25.84
CA LEU A 43 -25.25 12.26 -25.68
C LEU A 43 -25.62 13.33 -24.66
N PRO A 44 -24.69 13.71 -23.76
CA PRO A 44 -24.92 14.86 -22.91
C PRO A 44 -25.14 16.09 -23.81
N PRO A 45 -26.01 17.04 -23.44
CA PRO A 45 -26.08 18.32 -24.13
C PRO A 45 -24.68 18.92 -24.16
N VAL A 46 -24.08 18.96 -25.35
CA VAL A 46 -22.79 19.59 -25.58
C VAL A 46 -23.03 21.08 -25.43
N ALA A 47 -23.01 21.57 -24.20
CA ALA A 47 -23.14 22.98 -23.92
C ALA A 47 -21.91 23.67 -24.52
N ILE A 48 -22.13 24.32 -25.68
CA ILE A 48 -21.28 25.38 -26.20
C ILE A 48 -21.02 26.31 -25.01
N GLU A 49 -19.74 26.58 -24.75
CA GLU A 49 -19.30 27.49 -23.70
C GLU A 49 -20.17 28.74 -23.73
N TRP A 50 -20.81 29.08 -22.61
CA TRP A 50 -21.47 30.36 -22.49
C TRP A 50 -20.38 31.42 -22.61
N GLU A 51 -20.31 32.08 -23.78
CA GLU A 51 -19.69 33.39 -23.88
C GLU A 51 -20.35 34.25 -22.79
N VAL A 52 -19.52 34.77 -21.89
CA VAL A 52 -19.94 35.74 -20.90
C VAL A 52 -20.50 36.92 -21.67
N SER A 53 -21.83 37.01 -21.78
CA SER A 53 -22.47 38.15 -22.40
C SER A 53 -22.16 39.37 -21.52
N GLU A 54 -21.38 40.32 -22.05
CA GLU A 54 -21.07 41.63 -21.44
C GLU A 54 -22.31 42.54 -21.22
N ASN A 55 -23.53 42.01 -21.33
CA ASN A 55 -24.75 42.75 -21.07
C ASN A 55 -25.35 42.29 -19.75
N GLY A 56 -25.26 43.19 -18.76
CA GLY A 56 -25.71 42.98 -17.39
C GLY A 56 -27.22 42.83 -17.27
N ASP A 57 -27.70 41.58 -17.33
CA ASP A 57 -29.04 41.19 -16.89
C ASP A 57 -29.00 40.42 -15.56
N ALA A 58 -29.98 40.75 -14.72
CA ALA A 58 -29.96 40.67 -13.26
C ALA A 58 -30.20 39.27 -12.62
N HIS A 59 -29.63 38.18 -13.14
CA HIS A 59 -29.83 36.83 -12.57
C HIS A 59 -28.57 36.00 -12.28
N ASN A 60 -27.37 36.57 -12.37
CA ASN A 60 -26.12 35.82 -12.16
C ASN A 60 -25.62 35.84 -10.70
N THR A 61 -26.49 35.54 -9.73
CA THR A 61 -26.09 35.40 -8.32
C THR A 61 -25.31 34.10 -8.15
N ILE A 62 -24.05 34.19 -7.74
CA ILE A 62 -23.23 33.03 -7.41
C ILE A 62 -23.73 32.46 -6.08
N GLN A 63 -24.00 31.15 -6.07
CA GLN A 63 -24.29 30.43 -4.84
C GLN A 63 -22.98 30.03 -4.18
N GLU A 64 -22.72 30.55 -2.99
CA GLU A 64 -21.57 30.16 -2.18
C GLU A 64 -21.97 29.06 -1.19
N VAL A 65 -21.15 28.02 -1.08
CA VAL A 65 -21.38 26.91 -0.16
C VAL A 65 -20.07 26.45 0.45
N TYR A 66 -20.08 26.15 1.74
CA TYR A 66 -18.98 25.54 2.47
C TYR A 66 -19.33 24.08 2.76
N THR A 67 -18.36 23.19 2.58
CA THR A 67 -18.54 21.73 2.79
C THR A 67 -17.36 21.16 3.56
N ASP A 68 -17.67 20.29 4.51
CA ASP A 68 -16.67 19.66 5.40
C ASP A 68 -17.10 18.23 5.78
N GLY A 69 -16.14 17.41 6.17
CA GLY A 69 -16.30 16.04 6.61
C GLY A 69 -15.79 15.82 8.03
N GLY A 70 -16.63 15.21 8.89
CA GLY A 70 -16.22 14.81 10.23
C GLY A 70 -15.98 13.30 10.32
N CYS A 71 -15.01 12.87 11.14
CA CYS A 71 -14.90 11.46 11.51
C CYS A 71 -14.34 11.24 12.92
N THR A 72 -15.09 10.52 13.77
CA THR A 72 -14.58 10.01 15.04
C THR A 72 -13.92 8.64 14.86
N ASN A 73 -12.88 8.35 15.65
CA ASN A 73 -12.17 7.07 15.62
C ASN A 73 -11.67 6.65 14.22
N ASN A 74 -11.28 7.62 13.39
CA ASN A 74 -10.90 7.41 11.99
C ASN A 74 -9.90 6.24 11.84
N GLY A 75 -10.25 5.29 10.96
CA GLY A 75 -9.47 4.09 10.70
C GLY A 75 -9.84 2.86 11.55
N LYS A 76 -10.54 3.04 12.68
CA LYS A 76 -10.97 1.96 13.59
C LYS A 76 -12.31 1.34 13.17
N GLU A 77 -12.69 0.21 13.78
CA GLU A 77 -13.96 -0.48 13.49
C GLU A 77 -15.19 0.28 13.98
N ASN A 78 -15.05 1.05 15.07
CA ASN A 78 -16.11 1.88 15.65
C ASN A 78 -16.09 3.33 15.13
N ALA A 79 -15.52 3.55 13.94
CA ALA A 79 -15.48 4.87 13.32
C ALA A 79 -16.89 5.33 12.90
N ILE A 80 -17.17 6.63 13.08
CA ILE A 80 -18.40 7.27 12.61
C ILE A 80 -17.98 8.44 11.72
N ALA A 81 -18.66 8.63 10.59
CA ALA A 81 -18.41 9.74 9.68
C ALA A 81 -19.67 10.60 9.52
N SER A 82 -19.46 11.88 9.22
CA SER A 82 -20.50 12.88 8.96
C SER A 82 -20.09 13.81 7.83
N ALA A 83 -21.06 14.55 7.31
CA ALA A 83 -20.87 15.60 6.32
C ALA A 83 -21.62 16.86 6.73
N GLY A 84 -20.98 18.02 6.58
CA GLY A 84 -21.56 19.34 6.76
C GLY A 84 -21.74 20.07 5.43
N VAL A 85 -22.83 20.83 5.29
CA VAL A 85 -23.10 21.74 4.17
C VAL A 85 -23.65 23.04 4.73
N TRP A 86 -23.05 24.18 4.35
CA TRP A 86 -23.45 25.50 4.84
C TRP A 86 -23.48 26.54 3.70
N PHE A 87 -24.63 27.18 3.48
CA PHE A 87 -24.86 28.21 2.46
C PHE A 87 -24.93 29.63 3.04
N GLY A 88 -25.04 29.76 4.37
CA GLY A 88 -25.23 31.04 5.04
C GLY A 88 -26.00 30.89 6.34
N GLU A 89 -26.04 31.95 7.14
CA GLU A 89 -26.80 31.95 8.39
C GLU A 89 -28.29 31.71 8.13
N ASN A 90 -28.89 30.77 8.87
CA ASN A 90 -30.31 30.40 8.76
C ASN A 90 -30.78 29.93 7.36
N ASP A 91 -29.86 29.57 6.45
CA ASP A 91 -30.24 29.03 5.15
C ASP A 91 -30.85 27.61 5.30
N PRO A 92 -32.06 27.35 4.77
CA PRO A 92 -32.72 26.05 4.92
C PRO A 92 -32.01 24.90 4.22
N ARG A 93 -31.03 25.17 3.35
CA ARG A 93 -30.19 24.16 2.68
C ARG A 93 -29.04 23.68 3.57
N ASN A 94 -28.77 24.34 4.68
CA ASN A 94 -27.75 23.91 5.63
C ASN A 94 -28.07 22.51 6.18
N SER A 95 -27.06 21.65 6.29
CA SER A 95 -27.27 20.30 6.79
C SER A 95 -26.07 19.75 7.57
N ALA A 96 -26.40 19.05 8.66
CA ALA A 96 -25.49 18.21 9.43
C ALA A 96 -25.93 16.75 9.23
N THR A 97 -25.13 15.94 8.54
CA THR A 97 -25.55 14.60 8.09
C THR A 97 -24.66 13.52 8.68
N ARG A 98 -25.22 12.55 9.42
CA ARG A 98 -24.46 11.37 9.87
C ARG A 98 -24.47 10.32 8.77
N LEU A 99 -23.34 9.74 8.40
CA LEU A 99 -23.27 8.79 7.30
C LEU A 99 -23.50 7.35 7.77
N HIS A 100 -24.38 6.63 7.08
CA HIS A 100 -24.55 5.19 7.29
C HIS A 100 -23.40 4.37 6.65
N ASN A 101 -22.98 3.29 7.30
CA ASN A 101 -21.88 2.43 6.85
C ASN A 101 -22.14 1.72 5.51
N SER A 102 -23.39 1.70 5.02
CA SER A 102 -23.70 1.20 3.66
C SER A 102 -23.13 2.10 2.57
N LEU A 103 -22.88 3.38 2.86
CA LEU A 103 -22.28 4.30 1.90
C LEU A 103 -20.79 3.99 1.71
N GLY A 104 -20.08 3.55 2.74
CA GLY A 104 -18.65 3.27 2.67
C GLY A 104 -18.05 3.05 4.06
N LYS A 105 -16.76 2.70 4.11
CA LYS A 105 -16.05 2.63 5.39
C LYS A 105 -15.94 4.06 5.96
N PRO A 106 -16.40 4.34 7.18
CA PRO A 106 -16.33 5.68 7.77
C PRO A 106 -14.89 6.22 7.78
N SER A 107 -14.73 7.45 7.27
CA SER A 107 -13.48 8.20 7.25
C SER A 107 -13.79 9.69 7.06
N ASN A 108 -12.83 10.57 7.37
CA ASN A 108 -12.98 12.01 7.10
C ASN A 108 -13.28 12.26 5.62
N GLN A 109 -12.49 11.61 4.75
CA GLN A 109 -12.58 11.79 3.30
C GLN A 109 -13.93 11.37 2.72
N LEU A 110 -14.57 10.34 3.29
CA LEU A 110 -15.94 9.96 2.94
C LEU A 110 -16.93 11.08 3.32
N GLY A 111 -16.73 11.73 4.46
CA GLY A 111 -17.46 12.92 4.89
C GLY A 111 -17.33 14.06 3.88
N GLU A 112 -16.10 14.45 3.56
CA GLU A 112 -15.78 15.56 2.64
C GLU A 112 -16.50 15.44 1.30
N VAL A 113 -16.30 14.30 0.63
CA VAL A 113 -16.87 14.07 -0.70
C VAL A 113 -18.39 13.94 -0.66
N THR A 114 -18.95 13.47 0.47
CA THR A 114 -20.40 13.39 0.64
C THR A 114 -20.99 14.78 0.89
N GLY A 115 -20.32 15.65 1.65
CA GLY A 115 -20.73 17.05 1.83
C GLY A 115 -20.79 17.79 0.50
N ALA A 116 -19.72 17.68 -0.30
CA ALA A 116 -19.68 18.20 -1.66
C ALA A 116 -20.81 17.64 -2.54
N TYR A 117 -21.06 16.32 -2.50
CA TYR A 117 -22.17 15.71 -3.23
C TYR A 117 -23.52 16.30 -2.78
N LEU A 118 -23.81 16.37 -1.48
CA LEU A 118 -25.06 16.90 -0.95
C LEU A 118 -25.26 18.37 -1.32
N ALA A 119 -24.20 19.18 -1.31
CA ALA A 119 -24.26 20.57 -1.77
C ALA A 119 -24.72 20.68 -3.22
N THR A 120 -24.22 19.83 -4.12
CA THR A 120 -24.66 19.84 -5.54
C THR A 120 -26.13 19.44 -5.72
N ARG A 121 -26.71 18.71 -4.76
CA ARG A 121 -28.10 18.23 -4.81
C ARG A 121 -29.12 19.28 -4.40
N VAL A 122 -28.72 20.25 -3.58
CA VAL A 122 -29.62 21.28 -3.02
C VAL A 122 -29.39 22.67 -3.61
N ALA A 123 -28.25 22.89 -4.27
CA ALA A 123 -27.96 24.13 -5.00
C ALA A 123 -28.78 24.23 -6.29
N ASP A 124 -29.27 25.43 -6.61
CA ASP A 124 -29.96 25.71 -7.89
C ASP A 124 -29.02 25.37 -9.05
N GLU A 125 -29.45 24.53 -9.99
CA GLU A 125 -28.63 24.05 -11.11
C GLU A 125 -28.35 25.10 -12.19
N THR A 126 -29.12 26.19 -12.20
CA THR A 126 -29.07 27.28 -13.19
C THR A 126 -28.11 28.41 -12.82
N GLN A 127 -27.73 28.49 -11.54
CA GLN A 127 -26.80 29.51 -11.03
C GLN A 127 -25.38 28.96 -10.84
N PRO A 128 -24.33 29.78 -11.01
CA PRO A 128 -22.96 29.37 -10.71
C PRO A 128 -22.84 28.91 -9.25
N LEU A 129 -22.14 27.80 -9.01
CA LEU A 129 -21.86 27.28 -7.68
C LEU A 129 -20.39 27.44 -7.33
N LYS A 130 -20.09 28.11 -6.22
CA LYS A 130 -18.75 28.21 -5.65
C LYS A 130 -18.69 27.46 -4.33
N MET A 131 -17.94 26.36 -4.32
CA MET A 131 -17.81 25.44 -3.19
C MET A 131 -16.46 25.65 -2.49
N TYR A 132 -16.50 25.96 -1.21
CA TYR A 132 -15.34 26.09 -0.34
C TYR A 132 -15.18 24.81 0.50
N SER A 133 -13.97 24.27 0.53
CA SER A 133 -13.64 23.09 1.34
C SER A 133 -12.16 23.11 1.72
N ASP A 134 -11.82 22.59 2.89
CA ASP A 134 -10.43 22.41 3.32
C ASP A 134 -9.82 21.09 2.81
N SER A 135 -10.63 20.22 2.21
CA SER A 135 -10.22 18.96 1.61
C SER A 135 -9.62 19.16 0.22
N LEU A 136 -8.33 19.51 0.20
CA LEU A 136 -7.55 19.55 -1.04
C LEU A 136 -7.56 18.20 -1.78
N THR A 137 -7.68 17.09 -1.04
CA THR A 137 -7.79 15.75 -1.65
C THR A 137 -9.07 15.61 -2.49
N MET A 138 -10.21 16.06 -1.96
CA MET A 138 -11.48 16.04 -2.69
C MET A 138 -11.41 16.94 -3.92
N ILE A 139 -10.97 18.18 -3.75
CA ILE A 139 -10.84 19.19 -4.81
C ILE A 139 -9.95 18.68 -5.94
N LEU A 140 -8.74 18.20 -5.64
CA LEU A 140 -7.81 17.72 -6.66
C LEU A 140 -8.30 16.41 -7.32
N THR A 141 -9.11 15.60 -6.64
CA THR A 141 -9.66 14.34 -7.20
C THR A 141 -10.74 14.63 -8.24
N THR A 142 -11.56 15.65 -8.02
CA THR A 142 -12.66 16.06 -8.91
C THR A 142 -12.25 17.08 -9.97
N THR A 143 -11.07 17.71 -9.84
CA THR A 143 -10.56 18.69 -10.81
C THR A 143 -9.26 18.20 -11.49
N THR A 144 -8.09 18.52 -10.93
CA THR A 144 -6.77 18.27 -11.53
C THR A 144 -6.53 16.80 -11.92
N ASN A 145 -6.97 15.86 -11.08
CA ASN A 145 -6.80 14.42 -11.33
C ASN A 145 -8.01 13.76 -11.99
N LEU A 146 -9.09 14.50 -12.28
CA LEU A 146 -10.34 13.95 -12.78
C LEU A 146 -10.13 13.04 -13.99
N LYS A 147 -9.50 13.58 -15.04
CA LYS A 147 -9.29 12.84 -16.30
C LYS A 147 -8.50 11.56 -16.08
N LYS A 148 -7.44 11.61 -15.27
CA LYS A 148 -6.61 10.46 -14.92
C LYS A 148 -7.38 9.41 -14.11
N ASN A 149 -8.30 9.84 -13.25
CA ASN A 149 -9.14 8.96 -12.45
C ASN A 149 -10.17 8.26 -13.33
N GLU A 150 -10.84 8.99 -14.22
CA GLU A 150 -11.79 8.45 -15.20
C GLU A 150 -11.12 7.49 -16.18
N ASP A 151 -9.96 7.86 -16.73
CA ASP A 151 -9.19 7.00 -17.63
C ASP A 151 -8.79 5.67 -16.96
N LYS A 152 -8.66 5.63 -15.63
CA LYS A 152 -8.39 4.41 -14.84
C LYS A 152 -9.65 3.71 -14.33
N GLY A 153 -10.83 4.18 -14.70
CA GLY A 153 -12.10 3.70 -14.16
C GLY A 153 -12.21 3.82 -12.66
N TRP A 154 -11.60 4.87 -12.10
CA TRP A 154 -11.55 5.12 -10.66
C TRP A 154 -10.88 3.99 -9.85
N THR A 155 -10.13 3.11 -10.52
CA THR A 155 -9.49 1.97 -9.88
C THR A 155 -8.44 2.41 -8.87
N GLY A 156 -8.67 2.09 -7.59
CA GLY A 156 -7.76 2.43 -6.49
C GLY A 156 -7.98 3.83 -5.90
N VAL A 157 -9.02 4.54 -6.34
CA VAL A 157 -9.54 5.72 -5.64
C VAL A 157 -10.48 5.25 -4.54
N ALA A 158 -10.23 5.67 -3.29
CA ALA A 158 -11.15 5.39 -2.19
C ALA A 158 -12.46 6.16 -2.41
N ASP A 159 -13.60 5.56 -2.02
CA ASP A 159 -14.93 6.18 -2.14
C ASP A 159 -15.29 6.62 -3.57
N ALA A 160 -14.72 5.93 -4.57
CA ALA A 160 -14.87 6.20 -6.00
C ALA A 160 -16.34 6.33 -6.45
N HIS A 161 -17.26 5.60 -5.84
CA HIS A 161 -18.69 5.66 -6.15
C HIS A 161 -19.31 7.01 -5.75
N VAL A 162 -18.89 7.62 -4.64
CA VAL A 162 -19.35 8.95 -4.22
C VAL A 162 -18.73 10.02 -5.12
N TYR A 163 -17.44 9.93 -5.41
CA TYR A 163 -16.78 10.84 -6.35
C TYR A 163 -17.43 10.83 -7.74
N ARG A 164 -17.75 9.64 -8.26
CA ARG A 164 -18.45 9.50 -9.55
C ARG A 164 -19.83 10.15 -9.51
N ALA A 165 -20.57 10.00 -8.41
CA ALA A 165 -21.87 10.65 -8.25
C ALA A 165 -21.73 12.18 -8.21
N LEU A 166 -20.79 12.70 -7.41
CA LEU A 166 -20.47 14.13 -7.33
C LEU A 166 -20.09 14.71 -8.70
N VAL A 167 -19.16 14.09 -9.42
CA VAL A 167 -18.73 14.53 -10.76
C VAL A 167 -19.90 14.54 -11.74
N ALA A 168 -20.74 13.49 -11.72
CA ALA A 168 -21.90 13.44 -12.61
C ALA A 168 -22.92 14.55 -12.29
N ASN A 169 -23.17 14.85 -11.01
CA ASN A 169 -24.07 15.96 -10.61
C ASN A 169 -23.47 17.33 -10.97
N MET A 170 -22.15 17.53 -10.83
CA MET A 170 -21.52 18.78 -11.28
C MET A 170 -21.59 18.97 -12.80
N ARG A 171 -21.58 17.88 -13.59
CA ARG A 171 -21.74 17.94 -15.05
C ARG A 171 -23.18 18.17 -15.52
N SER A 172 -24.17 17.73 -14.74
CA SER A 172 -25.59 17.91 -15.10
C SER A 172 -26.09 19.33 -14.85
N ARG A 173 -25.39 20.11 -14.03
CA ARG A 173 -25.69 21.54 -13.81
C ARG A 173 -25.55 22.32 -15.12
N SER A 174 -26.48 23.25 -15.37
CA SER A 174 -26.45 24.10 -16.56
C SER A 174 -25.42 25.23 -16.44
N SER A 175 -25.08 25.61 -15.20
CA SER A 175 -24.06 26.63 -14.89
C SER A 175 -22.74 26.05 -14.36
N SER A 176 -21.74 26.92 -14.20
CA SER A 176 -20.39 26.53 -13.77
C SER A 176 -20.35 26.08 -12.30
N THR A 177 -19.38 25.21 -12.00
CA THR A 177 -19.02 24.84 -10.63
C THR A 177 -17.54 25.14 -10.42
N THR A 178 -17.23 25.85 -9.35
CA THR A 178 -15.87 26.22 -8.96
C THR A 178 -15.62 25.72 -7.54
N LEU A 179 -14.46 25.10 -7.33
CA LEU A 179 -14.02 24.60 -6.04
C LEU A 179 -12.85 25.43 -5.54
N THR A 180 -12.96 25.98 -4.34
CA THR A 180 -11.94 26.84 -3.74
C THR A 180 -11.42 26.17 -2.48
N TRP A 181 -10.11 25.94 -2.45
CA TRP A 181 -9.49 25.45 -1.23
C TRP A 181 -9.40 26.58 -0.20
N VAL A 182 -9.86 26.29 1.02
CA VAL A 182 -9.72 27.17 2.18
C VAL A 182 -8.91 26.47 3.26
N ARG A 183 -8.17 27.23 4.06
CA ARG A 183 -7.44 26.65 5.19
C ARG A 183 -8.45 26.31 6.31
N GLY A 184 -8.42 25.08 6.80
CA GLY A 184 -9.20 24.70 7.97
C GLY A 184 -8.79 25.49 9.23
N HIS A 185 -9.77 25.81 10.08
CA HIS A 185 -9.59 26.51 11.36
C HIS A 185 -8.82 27.85 11.26
N SER A 186 -9.06 28.64 10.21
CA SER A 186 -8.36 29.90 9.96
C SER A 186 -9.19 31.17 10.16
N GLY A 187 -10.28 31.13 10.94
CA GLY A 187 -11.13 32.31 11.15
C GLY A 187 -12.11 32.62 10.01
N ILE A 188 -12.26 31.73 9.02
CA ILE A 188 -13.22 31.90 7.93
C ILE A 188 -14.58 31.42 8.42
N GLU A 189 -15.50 32.36 8.66
CA GLU A 189 -16.82 32.11 9.25
C GLU A 189 -17.54 30.89 8.63
N GLY A 190 -17.71 30.87 7.30
CA GLY A 190 -18.38 29.74 6.64
C GLY A 190 -17.67 28.40 6.81
N ASN A 191 -16.34 28.39 6.93
CA ASN A 191 -15.58 27.17 7.20
C ASN A 191 -15.74 26.71 8.66
N GLU A 192 -15.84 27.64 9.60
CA GLU A 192 -16.07 27.32 11.02
C GLU A 192 -17.51 26.84 11.26
N GLU A 193 -18.49 27.43 10.58
CA GLU A 193 -19.88 27.00 10.69
C GLU A 193 -20.11 25.63 10.05
N VAL A 194 -19.47 25.32 8.92
CA VAL A 194 -19.59 23.97 8.35
C VAL A 194 -18.89 22.90 9.19
N ASP A 195 -17.77 23.21 9.86
CA ASP A 195 -17.10 22.31 10.81
C ASP A 195 -18.00 22.02 12.02
N LYS A 196 -18.72 23.03 12.52
CA LYS A 196 -19.76 22.83 13.55
C LYS A 196 -20.86 21.89 13.07
N LEU A 197 -21.35 22.04 11.83
CA LEU A 197 -22.36 21.15 11.26
C LEU A 197 -21.83 19.72 11.06
N ALA A 198 -20.60 19.57 10.59
CA ALA A 198 -19.96 18.26 10.48
C ALA A 198 -19.84 17.59 11.85
N THR A 199 -19.42 18.35 12.87
CA THR A 199 -19.33 17.88 14.27
C THR A 199 -20.69 17.54 14.88
N GLU A 200 -21.73 18.35 14.61
CA GLU A 200 -23.11 18.04 15.00
C GLU A 200 -23.58 16.72 14.37
N GLY A 201 -23.25 16.49 13.09
CA GLY A 201 -23.53 15.24 12.39
C GLY A 201 -22.94 14.01 13.08
N LEU A 202 -21.76 14.11 13.71
CA LEU A 202 -21.16 13.01 14.47
C LEU A 202 -21.94 12.67 15.74
N SER A 203 -22.68 13.64 16.28
CA SER A 203 -23.44 13.53 17.53
C SER A 203 -24.87 13.00 17.32
N LYS A 204 -25.34 12.89 16.08
CA LYS A 204 -26.69 12.38 15.78
C LYS A 204 -26.82 10.91 16.13
N GLU A 205 -27.92 10.51 16.79
CA GLU A 205 -28.15 9.13 17.25
C GLU A 205 -28.30 8.15 16.09
N TYR A 206 -28.96 8.56 15.00
CA TYR A 206 -29.26 7.72 13.85
C TYR A 206 -28.51 8.20 12.60
N PRO A 207 -27.91 7.27 11.83
CA PRO A 207 -27.27 7.62 10.56
C PRO A 207 -28.31 7.88 9.46
N ASN A 208 -28.00 8.84 8.58
CA ASN A 208 -28.74 9.12 7.37
C ASN A 208 -28.33 8.13 6.26
N MET A 209 -29.33 7.59 5.58
CA MET A 209 -29.15 6.79 4.37
C MET A 209 -29.05 7.74 3.17
N ILE A 210 -27.89 7.75 2.50
CA ILE A 210 -27.68 8.57 1.30
C ILE A 210 -27.76 7.67 0.06
N GLU A 211 -28.76 7.92 -0.78
CA GLU A 211 -28.85 7.31 -2.09
C GLU A 211 -28.05 8.15 -3.10
N LEU A 212 -27.05 7.52 -3.73
CA LEU A 212 -26.24 8.17 -4.75
C LEU A 212 -26.98 8.12 -6.08
N ILE A 213 -27.50 9.27 -6.49
CA ILE A 213 -28.23 9.45 -7.74
C ILE A 213 -27.31 10.18 -8.71
N SER A 214 -27.09 9.61 -9.88
CA SER A 214 -26.37 10.24 -10.98
C SER A 214 -27.03 9.91 -12.30
N GLU A 215 -27.10 10.91 -13.18
CA GLU A 215 -27.59 10.73 -14.53
C GLU A 215 -26.62 9.83 -15.34
N PRO A 216 -27.11 8.76 -15.99
CA PRO A 216 -26.28 7.82 -16.73
C PRO A 216 -25.41 8.48 -17.79
N THR A 217 -25.92 9.54 -18.42
CA THR A 217 -25.27 10.31 -19.49
C THR A 217 -23.97 11.00 -19.03
N TYR A 218 -23.86 11.32 -17.74
CA TYR A 218 -22.69 11.99 -17.15
C TYR A 218 -21.79 11.06 -16.32
N ASN A 219 -22.21 9.80 -16.12
CA ASN A 219 -21.52 8.82 -15.30
C ASN A 219 -20.61 7.91 -16.13
N ILE A 220 -19.38 8.37 -16.37
CA ILE A 220 -18.36 7.57 -17.06
C ILE A 220 -17.96 6.36 -16.21
N THR A 221 -17.95 5.17 -16.82
CA THR A 221 -17.55 3.91 -16.17
C THR A 221 -16.51 3.15 -17.00
N GLY A 222 -15.79 2.23 -16.35
CA GLY A 222 -14.74 1.46 -16.98
C GLY A 222 -13.40 2.20 -17.04
N ALA A 223 -12.36 1.49 -17.44
CA ALA A 223 -11.01 2.02 -17.63
C ALA A 223 -10.69 2.10 -19.13
N LYS A 224 -10.07 3.20 -19.54
CA LYS A 224 -9.69 3.46 -20.93
C LYS A 224 -8.59 2.51 -21.39
N ILE A 225 -8.82 1.81 -22.50
CA ILE A 225 -7.88 0.80 -23.02
C ILE A 225 -6.50 1.41 -23.32
N LYS A 226 -6.46 2.62 -23.88
CA LYS A 226 -5.22 3.31 -24.26
C LYS A 226 -4.27 3.54 -23.09
N THR A 227 -4.78 3.78 -21.89
CA THR A 227 -3.98 4.21 -20.72
C THR A 227 -3.94 3.18 -19.60
N ILE A 228 -4.67 2.06 -19.72
CA ILE A 228 -4.73 1.05 -18.67
C ILE A 228 -3.39 0.32 -18.50
N SER A 229 -2.91 0.26 -17.26
CA SER A 229 -1.75 -0.57 -16.92
C SER A 229 -2.18 -1.98 -16.55
N GLN A 230 -1.29 -2.98 -16.66
CA GLN A 230 -1.54 -4.33 -16.13
C GLN A 230 -1.99 -4.31 -14.66
N SER A 231 -1.39 -3.43 -13.84
CA SER A 231 -1.75 -3.28 -12.42
C SER A 231 -3.18 -2.76 -12.24
N THR A 232 -3.62 -1.82 -13.09
CA THR A 232 -4.97 -1.26 -13.08
C THR A 232 -5.97 -2.31 -13.54
N ALA A 233 -5.68 -3.01 -14.65
CA ALA A 233 -6.51 -4.09 -15.17
C ALA A 233 -6.69 -5.21 -14.13
N TYR A 234 -5.61 -5.63 -13.46
CA TYR A 234 -5.68 -6.66 -12.42
C TYR A 234 -6.57 -6.24 -11.24
N LYS A 235 -6.43 -4.98 -10.78
CA LYS A 235 -7.28 -4.43 -9.71
C LYS A 235 -8.74 -4.35 -10.14
N ALA A 236 -9.02 -3.88 -11.35
CA ALA A 236 -10.37 -3.81 -11.91
C ALA A 236 -11.01 -5.21 -12.00
N ILE A 237 -10.29 -6.20 -12.53
CA ILE A 237 -10.74 -7.61 -12.56
C ILE A 237 -11.04 -8.12 -11.15
N LYS A 238 -10.20 -7.80 -10.16
CA LYS A 238 -10.43 -8.20 -8.77
C LYS A 238 -11.72 -7.57 -8.22
N ILE A 239 -11.97 -6.30 -8.49
CA ILE A 239 -13.20 -5.59 -8.09
C ILE A 239 -14.42 -6.25 -8.75
N VAL A 240 -14.38 -6.48 -10.06
CA VAL A 240 -15.46 -7.13 -10.83
C VAL A 240 -15.73 -8.55 -10.31
N LYS A 241 -14.68 -9.35 -10.04
CA LYS A 241 -14.84 -10.70 -9.47
C LYS A 241 -15.39 -10.67 -8.04
N LEU A 242 -14.96 -9.73 -7.20
CA LEU A 242 -15.53 -9.54 -5.86
C LEU A 242 -17.02 -9.18 -5.94
N ARG A 243 -17.41 -8.32 -6.88
CA ARG A 243 -18.82 -7.96 -7.09
C ARG A 243 -19.65 -9.14 -7.56
N ASN A 244 -19.19 -9.85 -8.59
CA ASN A 244 -19.98 -10.89 -9.26
C ASN A 244 -20.01 -12.21 -8.48
N SER A 245 -18.93 -12.53 -7.76
CA SER A 245 -18.76 -13.82 -7.09
C SER A 245 -18.64 -13.71 -5.57
N GLY A 246 -18.63 -12.49 -5.01
CA GLY A 246 -18.72 -12.20 -3.59
C GLY A 246 -17.86 -13.12 -2.72
N ARG A 247 -18.54 -13.84 -1.81
CA ARG A 247 -17.93 -14.78 -0.87
C ARG A 247 -17.18 -15.92 -1.54
N LEU A 248 -17.59 -16.38 -2.73
CA LEU A 248 -16.91 -17.47 -3.44
C LEU A 248 -15.52 -17.04 -3.91
N TYR A 249 -15.42 -15.88 -4.56
CA TYR A 249 -14.13 -15.34 -4.96
C TYR A 249 -13.27 -14.98 -3.74
N GLN A 250 -13.89 -14.47 -2.67
CA GLN A 250 -13.19 -14.19 -1.42
C GLN A 250 -12.58 -15.45 -0.78
N ARG A 251 -13.29 -16.58 -0.79
CA ARG A 251 -12.75 -17.89 -0.38
C ARG A 251 -11.63 -18.37 -1.29
N GLN A 252 -11.73 -18.16 -2.60
CA GLN A 252 -10.68 -18.54 -3.56
C GLN A 252 -9.37 -17.76 -3.34
N ILE A 253 -9.45 -16.47 -3.00
CA ILE A 253 -8.25 -15.66 -2.69
C ILE A 253 -7.71 -15.93 -1.28
N GLN A 254 -8.59 -16.25 -0.32
CA GLN A 254 -8.20 -16.60 1.06
C GLN A 254 -7.86 -18.09 1.18
N ARG A 255 -6.67 -18.46 0.70
CA ARG A 255 -6.16 -19.83 0.84
C ARG A 255 -5.96 -20.16 2.33
N ARG A 256 -6.56 -21.26 2.79
CA ARG A 256 -6.49 -21.73 4.19
C ARG A 256 -5.06 -21.74 4.74
N ARG A 257 -4.10 -22.26 3.96
CA ARG A 257 -2.68 -22.33 4.36
C ARG A 257 -2.05 -20.96 4.54
N THR A 258 -2.33 -20.01 3.64
CA THR A 258 -1.86 -18.62 3.78
C THR A 258 -2.42 -17.96 5.04
N ARG A 259 -3.71 -18.16 5.34
CA ARG A 259 -4.33 -17.63 6.55
C ARG A 259 -3.67 -18.18 7.81
N MET A 260 -3.43 -19.49 7.87
CA MET A 260 -2.74 -20.11 9.02
C MET A 260 -1.33 -19.55 9.21
N ASN A 261 -0.57 -19.33 8.13
CA ASN A 261 0.77 -18.75 8.22
C ASN A 261 0.74 -17.28 8.68
N LEU A 262 -0.25 -16.50 8.24
CA LEU A 262 -0.48 -15.13 8.74
C LEU A 262 -0.82 -15.14 10.23
N GLU A 263 -1.73 -16.00 10.68
CA GLU A 263 -2.10 -16.12 12.11
C GLU A 263 -0.90 -16.47 13.00
N ARG A 264 -0.05 -17.41 12.56
CA ARG A 264 1.20 -17.74 13.25
C ARG A 264 2.15 -16.53 13.30
N THR A 265 2.24 -15.80 12.20
CA THR A 265 3.12 -14.61 12.10
C THR A 265 2.61 -13.50 13.01
N HIS A 266 1.30 -13.25 13.06
CA HIS A 266 0.66 -12.33 14.00
C HIS A 266 1.03 -12.65 15.44
N ALA A 267 0.74 -13.88 15.89
CA ALA A 267 1.00 -14.31 17.26
C ALA A 267 2.49 -14.21 17.63
N THR A 268 3.38 -14.55 16.70
CA THR A 268 4.82 -14.43 16.90
C THR A 268 5.31 -12.99 16.93
N THR A 269 4.82 -12.12 16.04
CA THR A 269 5.18 -10.70 16.09
C THR A 269 4.70 -10.06 17.38
N GLU A 270 3.45 -10.32 17.79
CA GLU A 270 2.90 -9.82 19.05
C GLU A 270 3.73 -10.29 20.26
N ALA A 271 4.12 -11.57 20.31
CA ALA A 271 4.96 -12.08 21.39
C ALA A 271 6.36 -11.45 21.44
N LEU A 272 6.92 -11.04 20.29
CA LEU A 272 8.27 -10.49 20.20
C LEU A 272 8.33 -8.97 20.30
N THR A 273 7.27 -8.27 19.88
CA THR A 273 7.26 -6.79 19.79
C THR A 273 6.21 -6.13 20.68
N GLY A 274 5.29 -6.90 21.28
CA GLY A 274 4.15 -6.38 22.03
C GLY A 274 3.08 -5.73 21.16
N GLU A 275 3.20 -5.80 19.84
CA GLU A 275 2.28 -5.17 18.88
C GLU A 275 1.72 -6.21 17.92
N GLN A 276 0.40 -6.19 17.72
CA GLN A 276 -0.24 -7.01 16.69
C GLN A 276 -0.18 -6.28 15.34
N PRO A 277 0.60 -6.76 14.36
CA PRO A 277 0.70 -6.10 13.07
C PRO A 277 -0.60 -6.26 12.26
N SER A 278 -0.83 -5.41 11.26
CA SER A 278 -1.86 -5.69 10.26
C SER A 278 -1.33 -6.64 9.19
N ASP A 279 -2.22 -7.39 8.50
CA ASP A 279 -1.84 -8.18 7.31
C ASP A 279 -1.04 -7.35 6.30
N LYS A 280 -1.46 -6.10 6.07
CA LYS A 280 -0.78 -5.17 5.17
C LYS A 280 0.67 -4.93 5.60
N LEU A 281 0.92 -4.80 6.90
CA LEU A 281 2.26 -4.62 7.44
C LEU A 281 3.11 -5.89 7.26
N ILE A 282 2.55 -7.07 7.54
CA ILE A 282 3.24 -8.36 7.28
C ILE A 282 3.63 -8.49 5.81
N TRP A 283 2.68 -8.28 4.89
CA TRP A 283 2.93 -8.37 3.45
C TRP A 283 3.98 -7.36 3.00
N SER A 284 3.92 -6.12 3.51
CA SER A 284 4.94 -5.11 3.23
C SER A 284 6.31 -5.51 3.76
N GLY A 285 6.37 -6.13 4.94
CA GLY A 285 7.58 -6.67 5.55
C GLY A 285 8.24 -7.75 4.70
N LEU A 286 7.49 -8.66 4.08
CA LEU A 286 8.07 -9.67 3.17
C LEU A 286 8.77 -9.05 1.94
N HIS A 287 8.47 -7.79 1.62
CA HIS A 287 9.13 -7.00 0.58
C HIS A 287 10.15 -5.99 1.11
N HIS A 288 10.59 -6.13 2.38
CA HIS A 288 11.50 -5.19 3.03
C HIS A 288 12.80 -5.01 2.22
N LYS A 289 13.28 -3.75 2.17
CA LYS A 289 14.44 -3.35 1.35
C LYS A 289 15.73 -4.10 1.68
N ASP A 290 15.87 -4.57 2.93
CA ASP A 290 17.05 -5.30 3.40
C ASP A 290 17.14 -6.72 2.83
N LEU A 291 16.01 -7.29 2.39
CA LEU A 291 15.96 -8.62 1.80
C LEU A 291 16.37 -8.56 0.32
N SER A 292 17.08 -9.58 -0.15
CA SER A 292 17.37 -9.76 -1.58
C SER A 292 16.10 -10.13 -2.36
N THR A 293 16.07 -9.84 -3.65
CA THR A 293 14.88 -10.11 -4.49
C THR A 293 14.48 -11.59 -4.48
N SER A 294 15.46 -12.49 -4.55
CA SER A 294 15.24 -13.94 -4.49
C SER A 294 14.67 -14.36 -3.14
N THR A 295 15.18 -13.79 -2.05
CA THR A 295 14.68 -14.07 -0.70
C THR A 295 13.27 -13.51 -0.47
N ARG A 296 12.93 -12.33 -1.01
CA ARG A 296 11.54 -11.81 -0.97
C ARG A 296 10.57 -12.74 -1.67
N GLN A 297 10.92 -13.20 -2.88
CA GLN A 297 10.11 -14.17 -3.61
C GLN A 297 10.00 -15.48 -2.82
N PHE A 298 11.10 -15.93 -2.20
CA PHE A 298 11.13 -17.12 -1.39
C PHE A 298 10.16 -17.04 -0.21
N LEU A 299 10.26 -16.00 0.61
CA LEU A 299 9.39 -15.80 1.77
C LEU A 299 7.92 -15.61 1.37
N TRP A 300 7.65 -14.89 0.27
CA TRP A 300 6.30 -14.72 -0.25
C TRP A 300 5.67 -16.06 -0.64
N MET A 301 6.40 -16.90 -1.38
CA MET A 301 5.94 -18.24 -1.75
C MET A 301 5.78 -19.16 -0.53
N THR A 302 6.64 -19.02 0.48
CA THR A 302 6.55 -19.74 1.75
C THR A 302 5.30 -19.33 2.54
N MET A 303 5.02 -18.03 2.67
CA MET A 303 3.80 -17.52 3.31
C MET A 303 2.55 -18.08 2.61
N HIS A 304 2.58 -18.21 1.29
CA HIS A 304 1.48 -18.79 0.52
C HIS A 304 1.39 -20.31 0.52
N ASP A 305 2.37 -21.03 1.09
CA ASP A 305 2.50 -22.48 0.98
C ASP A 305 2.42 -22.95 -0.48
N ALA A 306 3.14 -22.23 -1.36
CA ALA A 306 3.00 -22.36 -2.82
C ALA A 306 4.11 -23.20 -3.48
N TYR A 307 5.03 -23.76 -2.69
CA TYR A 307 6.08 -24.62 -3.20
C TYR A 307 5.61 -26.06 -3.42
N LYS A 308 6.20 -26.71 -4.43
CA LYS A 308 5.96 -28.13 -4.74
C LYS A 308 6.76 -29.01 -3.77
N ILE A 309 6.22 -29.27 -2.59
CA ILE A 309 6.82 -30.09 -1.53
C ILE A 309 5.77 -31.01 -0.91
N GLY A 310 6.22 -32.03 -0.19
CA GLY A 310 5.33 -32.86 0.64
C GLY A 310 4.21 -33.50 -0.17
N SER A 311 2.99 -33.27 0.30
CA SER A 311 1.75 -33.82 -0.27
C SER A 311 1.53 -33.46 -1.73
N TRP A 312 2.16 -32.40 -2.25
CA TRP A 312 2.06 -32.07 -3.68
C TRP A 312 2.63 -33.17 -4.58
N TRP A 313 3.59 -33.96 -4.10
CA TRP A 313 4.21 -35.05 -4.85
C TRP A 313 3.50 -36.39 -4.68
N GLU A 314 2.63 -36.56 -3.68
CA GLU A 314 1.99 -37.85 -3.35
C GLU A 314 1.10 -38.36 -4.50
N ASP A 315 0.52 -37.47 -5.29
CA ASP A 315 -0.37 -37.78 -6.42
C ASP A 315 0.32 -37.60 -7.79
N LYS A 316 1.66 -37.63 -7.82
CA LYS A 316 2.46 -37.42 -9.04
C LYS A 316 3.17 -38.71 -9.46
N PRO A 317 2.65 -39.43 -10.47
CA PRO A 317 3.21 -40.70 -10.94
C PRO A 317 4.72 -40.63 -11.21
N GLY A 318 5.48 -41.51 -10.56
CA GLY A 318 6.94 -41.65 -10.71
C GLY A 318 7.79 -40.68 -9.86
N TYR A 319 7.14 -39.82 -9.07
CA TYR A 319 7.80 -38.82 -8.23
C TYR A 319 7.33 -38.81 -6.78
N GLU A 320 6.50 -39.78 -6.39
CA GLU A 320 5.88 -39.90 -5.06
C GLU A 320 6.93 -39.93 -3.94
N GLN A 321 8.11 -40.51 -4.21
CA GLN A 321 9.25 -40.54 -3.29
C GLN A 321 9.74 -39.15 -2.87
N ARG A 322 9.43 -38.09 -3.63
CA ARG A 322 9.79 -36.69 -3.30
C ARG A 322 8.87 -36.05 -2.27
N SER A 323 7.80 -36.74 -1.87
CA SER A 323 6.88 -36.26 -0.83
C SER A 323 7.47 -36.37 0.58
N ARG A 324 8.36 -37.32 0.82
CA ARG A 324 8.90 -37.62 2.14
C ARG A 324 10.40 -37.31 2.23
N CYS A 325 10.82 -36.88 3.42
CA CYS A 325 12.23 -36.73 3.74
C CYS A 325 12.87 -38.12 3.85
N THR A 326 13.95 -38.37 3.11
CA THR A 326 14.62 -39.68 3.04
C THR A 326 15.26 -40.13 4.36
N ARG A 327 15.62 -39.20 5.24
CA ARG A 327 16.22 -39.50 6.55
C ARG A 327 15.20 -39.51 7.68
N CYS A 328 14.36 -38.48 7.75
CA CYS A 328 13.42 -38.31 8.86
C CYS A 328 12.13 -39.12 8.66
N ASN A 329 11.88 -39.61 7.44
CA ASN A 329 10.69 -40.36 7.05
C ASN A 329 9.37 -39.67 7.45
N VAL A 330 9.31 -38.35 7.29
CA VAL A 330 8.09 -37.54 7.44
C VAL A 330 7.75 -36.86 6.12
N THR A 331 6.47 -36.55 5.89
CA THR A 331 6.05 -35.74 4.74
C THR A 331 6.68 -34.36 4.85
N GLU A 332 7.42 -33.94 3.81
CA GLU A 332 8.15 -32.67 3.85
C GLU A 332 7.20 -31.48 3.91
N SER A 333 7.32 -30.67 4.95
CA SER A 333 6.77 -29.31 5.02
C SER A 333 7.92 -28.30 4.91
N MET A 334 7.60 -27.03 4.63
CA MET A 334 8.62 -25.98 4.63
C MET A 334 9.23 -25.81 6.03
N GLU A 335 8.43 -25.96 7.08
CA GLU A 335 8.88 -25.97 8.47
C GLU A 335 9.86 -27.11 8.74
N HIS A 336 9.53 -28.32 8.31
CA HIS A 336 10.43 -29.46 8.40
C HIS A 336 11.77 -29.19 7.70
N ILE A 337 11.71 -28.78 6.43
CA ILE A 337 12.92 -28.54 5.62
C ILE A 337 13.84 -27.51 6.26
N LEU A 338 13.27 -26.42 6.78
CA LEU A 338 14.05 -25.29 7.28
C LEU A 338 14.48 -25.46 8.74
N PHE A 339 13.69 -26.11 9.59
CA PHE A 339 13.88 -26.05 11.05
C PHE A 339 14.04 -27.41 11.74
N GLU A 340 13.60 -28.52 11.12
CA GLU A 340 13.54 -29.83 11.80
C GLU A 340 14.35 -30.92 11.07
N CYS A 341 14.68 -30.72 9.79
CA CYS A 341 15.27 -31.75 8.95
C CYS A 341 16.66 -32.16 9.41
N GLU A 342 16.87 -33.47 9.63
CA GLU A 342 18.14 -34.03 10.08
C GLU A 342 19.13 -34.32 8.94
N VAL A 343 18.72 -34.18 7.67
CA VAL A 343 19.63 -34.44 6.55
C VAL A 343 20.78 -33.40 6.60
N PRO A 344 22.04 -33.81 6.37
CA PRO A 344 23.18 -32.88 6.44
C PRO A 344 22.95 -31.62 5.60
N GLY A 345 23.20 -30.45 6.18
CA GLY A 345 22.93 -29.15 5.58
C GLY A 345 22.22 -28.19 6.53
N GLN A 346 20.98 -28.52 6.91
CA GLN A 346 20.11 -27.62 7.67
C GLN A 346 20.76 -27.15 8.98
N SER A 347 21.17 -28.10 9.82
CA SER A 347 21.66 -27.81 11.17
C SER A 347 23.01 -27.09 11.12
N GLN A 348 23.81 -27.40 10.11
CA GLN A 348 25.08 -26.75 9.87
C GLN A 348 24.90 -25.28 9.47
N VAL A 349 23.95 -24.96 8.58
CA VAL A 349 23.69 -23.56 8.21
C VAL A 349 23.24 -22.76 9.42
N TRP A 350 22.34 -23.28 10.25
CA TRP A 350 21.94 -22.59 11.49
C TRP A 350 23.08 -22.47 12.50
N ARG A 351 23.95 -23.47 12.60
CA ARG A 351 25.17 -23.39 13.42
C ARG A 351 26.10 -22.29 12.93
N LEU A 352 26.29 -22.13 11.62
CA LEU A 352 27.08 -21.04 11.04
C LEU A 352 26.45 -19.68 11.30
N THR A 353 25.11 -19.56 11.20
CA THR A 353 24.37 -18.36 11.58
C THR A 353 24.62 -17.97 13.04
N ARG A 354 24.49 -18.91 13.98
CA ARG A 354 24.78 -18.65 15.40
C ARG A 354 26.24 -18.29 15.64
N LYS A 355 27.19 -18.97 14.96
CA LYS A 355 28.62 -18.68 15.06
C LYS A 355 28.95 -17.26 14.56
N LEU A 356 28.32 -16.83 13.47
CA LEU A 356 28.45 -15.47 12.98
C LEU A 356 27.86 -14.46 13.97
N TRP A 357 26.69 -14.78 14.53
CA TRP A 357 26.02 -13.90 15.49
C TRP A 357 26.72 -13.79 16.85
N ALA A 358 27.45 -14.82 17.28
CA ALA A 358 28.26 -14.78 18.50
C ALA A 358 29.34 -13.68 18.49
N LYS A 359 29.60 -13.06 17.33
CA LYS A 359 30.48 -11.88 17.19
C LYS A 359 29.75 -10.55 17.50
N LYS A 360 28.44 -10.58 17.73
CA LYS A 360 27.58 -9.45 18.11
C LYS A 360 27.31 -9.46 19.61
N GLU A 361 27.03 -8.28 20.15
CA GLU A 361 26.63 -8.12 21.56
C GLU A 361 25.14 -8.38 21.78
N SER A 362 24.33 -8.24 20.71
CA SER A 362 22.88 -8.50 20.76
C SER A 362 22.57 -10.00 20.63
N GLU A 363 21.45 -10.43 21.20
CA GLU A 363 20.97 -11.79 21.07
C GLU A 363 20.21 -11.99 19.75
N LEU A 364 20.42 -13.15 19.11
CA LEU A 364 19.66 -13.55 17.93
C LEU A 364 18.39 -14.27 18.39
N PRO A 365 17.19 -13.85 17.96
CA PRO A 365 15.98 -14.63 18.19
C PRO A 365 16.13 -16.03 17.60
N ASP A 366 15.64 -17.04 18.33
CA ASP A 366 15.74 -18.43 17.88
C ASP A 366 15.07 -18.61 16.51
N PRO A 367 15.77 -19.17 15.51
CA PRO A 367 15.17 -19.39 14.21
C PRO A 367 14.03 -20.41 14.29
N SER A 368 12.83 -19.99 13.92
CA SER A 368 11.64 -20.84 13.78
C SER A 368 10.88 -20.46 12.51
N PHE A 369 9.94 -21.31 12.09
CA PHE A 369 9.13 -21.02 10.89
C PHE A 369 8.35 -19.70 11.03
N ALA A 370 7.74 -19.46 12.18
CA ALA A 370 7.02 -18.23 12.43
C ALA A 370 7.96 -17.01 12.57
N ASN A 371 9.10 -17.18 13.26
CA ASN A 371 10.10 -16.11 13.38
C ASN A 371 10.66 -15.70 12.02
N LEU A 372 10.86 -16.64 11.09
CA LEU A 372 11.32 -16.35 9.73
C LEU A 372 10.35 -15.43 8.98
N LEU A 373 9.05 -15.70 9.07
CA LEU A 373 8.01 -14.89 8.41
C LEU A 373 7.80 -13.53 9.12
N ALA A 374 8.00 -13.49 10.44
CA ALA A 374 7.97 -12.27 11.24
C ALA A 374 9.27 -11.44 11.16
N THR A 375 10.39 -12.04 10.73
CA THR A 375 11.75 -11.44 10.75
C THR A 375 11.81 -10.01 10.21
N PRO A 376 11.13 -9.64 9.11
CA PRO A 376 11.17 -8.27 8.61
C PRO A 376 10.53 -7.22 9.52
N LEU A 377 9.68 -7.64 10.46
CA LEU A 377 8.99 -6.79 11.43
C LEU A 377 9.70 -6.70 12.77
N ILE A 378 10.61 -7.62 13.07
CA ILE A 378 11.32 -7.64 14.35
C ILE A 378 12.37 -6.51 14.38
N HIS A 379 12.50 -5.89 15.56
CA HIS A 379 13.50 -4.88 15.89
C HIS A 379 14.29 -5.34 17.12
N LEU A 380 15.62 -5.32 17.02
CA LEU A 380 16.49 -5.64 18.15
C LEU A 380 16.74 -4.40 19.00
N HIS A 381 16.74 -4.59 20.32
CA HIS A 381 16.96 -3.55 21.31
C HIS A 381 18.22 -3.86 22.12
N GLY A 382 18.98 -2.81 22.44
CA GLY A 382 20.17 -2.88 23.27
C GLY A 382 19.86 -2.62 24.74
N ARG A 383 20.89 -2.23 25.49
CA ARG A 383 20.70 -1.70 26.85
C ARG A 383 19.85 -0.42 26.77
N GLU A 384 18.98 -0.22 27.76
CA GLU A 384 18.08 0.94 27.84
C GLU A 384 17.09 1.07 26.66
N ASP A 385 16.66 -0.05 26.07
CA ASP A 385 15.67 -0.10 24.97
C ASP A 385 16.08 0.66 23.69
N THR A 386 17.39 0.84 23.51
CA THR A 386 17.92 1.53 22.33
C THR A 386 17.81 0.65 21.08
N LYS A 387 17.17 1.15 20.01
CA LYS A 387 17.01 0.40 18.76
C LYS A 387 18.34 0.14 18.05
N LEU A 388 18.74 -1.12 17.97
CA LEU A 388 19.97 -1.56 17.30
C LEU A 388 19.73 -1.69 15.79
N LYS A 389 19.73 -0.57 15.08
CA LYS A 389 19.40 -0.52 13.64
C LYS A 389 20.31 -1.41 12.77
N GLY A 390 21.61 -1.40 13.02
CA GLY A 390 22.59 -2.21 12.31
C GLY A 390 22.38 -3.70 12.51
N ASP A 391 22.26 -4.13 13.77
CA ASP A 391 22.04 -5.54 14.10
C ASP A 391 20.66 -6.01 13.62
N THR A 392 19.59 -5.22 13.79
CA THR A 392 18.26 -5.52 13.24
C THR A 392 18.33 -5.80 11.74
N ARG A 393 19.09 -4.98 11.00
CA ARG A 393 19.29 -5.16 9.56
C ARG A 393 20.09 -6.43 9.25
N LEU A 394 21.17 -6.69 9.98
CA LEU A 394 21.97 -7.90 9.79
C LEU A 394 21.16 -9.16 10.08
N MET A 395 20.35 -9.17 11.14
CA MET A 395 19.46 -10.28 11.50
C MET A 395 18.53 -10.61 10.33
N ARG A 396 17.87 -9.59 9.76
CA ARG A 396 16.98 -9.76 8.60
C ARG A 396 17.70 -10.38 7.42
N ILE A 397 18.94 -9.98 7.16
CA ILE A 397 19.75 -10.54 6.07
C ILE A 397 20.13 -11.99 6.38
N VAL A 398 20.76 -12.24 7.53
CA VAL A 398 21.37 -13.54 7.84
C VAL A 398 20.31 -14.63 8.02
N ILE A 399 19.23 -14.38 8.76
CA ILE A 399 18.16 -15.38 8.95
C ILE A 399 17.53 -15.75 7.61
N SER A 400 17.24 -14.75 6.78
CA SER A 400 16.52 -14.98 5.53
C SER A 400 17.39 -15.62 4.44
N GLU A 401 18.67 -15.23 4.33
CA GLU A 401 19.63 -15.88 3.42
C GLU A 401 20.00 -17.29 3.89
N ALA A 402 20.09 -17.54 5.19
CA ALA A 402 20.30 -18.88 5.75
C ALA A 402 19.14 -19.82 5.41
N ALA A 403 17.89 -19.40 5.67
CA ALA A 403 16.70 -20.17 5.32
C ALA A 403 16.63 -20.46 3.81
N HIS A 404 16.92 -19.45 2.98
CA HIS A 404 16.92 -19.61 1.53
C HIS A 404 18.06 -20.54 1.05
N LEU A 405 19.23 -20.53 1.69
CA LEU A 405 20.31 -21.48 1.41
C LEU A 405 19.89 -22.92 1.75
N ILE A 406 19.26 -23.15 2.91
CA ILE A 406 18.75 -24.48 3.30
C ILE A 406 17.75 -24.99 2.27
N TRP A 407 16.82 -24.15 1.83
CA TRP A 407 15.88 -24.46 0.75
C TRP A 407 16.59 -24.84 -0.56
N ARG A 408 17.61 -24.09 -0.97
CA ARG A 408 18.40 -24.39 -2.18
C ARG A 408 19.16 -25.71 -2.07
N LEU A 409 19.76 -25.99 -0.91
CA LEU A 409 20.44 -27.27 -0.64
C LEU A 409 19.46 -28.45 -0.74
N ARG A 410 18.27 -28.32 -0.15
CA ARG A 410 17.22 -29.34 -0.26
C ARG A 410 16.80 -29.56 -1.71
N ASN A 411 16.56 -28.49 -2.47
CA ASN A 411 16.14 -28.63 -3.87
C ASN A 411 17.21 -29.24 -4.76
N GLU A 412 18.47 -28.87 -4.56
CA GLU A 412 19.57 -29.52 -5.29
C GLU A 412 19.59 -31.03 -4.99
N ARG A 413 19.50 -31.42 -3.72
CA ARG A 413 19.44 -32.83 -3.32
C ARG A 413 18.24 -33.55 -3.94
N VAL A 414 17.01 -33.10 -3.68
CA VAL A 414 15.79 -33.83 -4.02
C VAL A 414 15.44 -33.74 -5.51
N ILE A 415 15.69 -32.60 -6.15
CA ILE A 415 15.26 -32.35 -7.53
C ILE A 415 16.39 -32.59 -8.53
N ARG A 416 17.60 -32.08 -8.27
CA ARG A 416 18.71 -32.18 -9.25
C ARG A 416 19.49 -33.48 -9.12
N ARG A 417 19.71 -33.95 -7.89
CA ARG A 417 20.47 -35.18 -7.60
C ARG A 417 19.56 -36.37 -7.28
N GLU A 418 18.25 -36.23 -7.43
CA GLU A 418 17.25 -37.29 -7.23
C GLU A 418 17.35 -38.00 -5.86
N GLY A 419 17.75 -37.26 -4.82
CA GLY A 419 17.91 -37.76 -3.46
C GLY A 419 19.31 -38.32 -3.15
N ILE A 420 20.23 -38.30 -4.11
CA ILE A 420 21.58 -38.89 -3.98
C ILE A 420 22.59 -37.85 -3.47
N GLY A 421 23.15 -38.14 -2.30
CA GLY A 421 24.23 -37.37 -1.69
C GLY A 421 23.81 -35.99 -1.17
N SER A 422 24.61 -35.45 -0.25
CA SER A 422 24.47 -34.09 0.28
C SER A 422 25.73 -33.28 0.00
N ALA A 423 25.62 -31.95 0.00
CA ALA A 423 26.78 -31.09 -0.04
C ALA A 423 27.69 -31.38 1.18
N SER A 424 29.01 -31.29 0.98
CA SER A 424 29.97 -31.47 2.07
C SER A 424 29.89 -30.31 3.06
N GLU A 425 30.38 -30.51 4.29
CA GLU A 425 30.37 -29.44 5.29
C GLU A 425 31.11 -28.18 4.81
N ARG A 426 32.29 -28.36 4.20
CA ARG A 426 33.08 -27.26 3.64
C ARG A 426 32.37 -26.53 2.51
N GLU A 427 31.66 -27.28 1.66
CA GLU A 427 30.86 -26.69 0.58
C GLU A 427 29.72 -25.84 1.12
N ILE A 428 29.02 -26.33 2.16
CA ILE A 428 27.93 -25.60 2.82
C ILE A 428 28.45 -24.30 3.43
N GLU A 429 29.59 -24.35 4.13
CA GLU A 429 30.23 -23.17 4.71
C GLU A 429 30.63 -22.15 3.63
N ASN A 430 31.26 -22.60 2.55
CA ASN A 430 31.62 -21.73 1.43
C ASN A 430 30.39 -21.07 0.79
N ARG A 431 29.29 -21.81 0.59
CA ARG A 431 28.04 -21.29 0.03
C ARG A 431 27.36 -20.28 0.98
N PHE A 432 27.42 -20.52 2.28
CA PHE A 432 26.94 -19.58 3.30
C PHE A 432 27.72 -18.26 3.27
N LEU A 433 29.05 -18.34 3.33
CA LEU A 433 29.93 -17.17 3.25
C LEU A 433 29.76 -16.42 1.93
N TYR A 434 29.65 -17.15 0.80
CA TYR A 434 29.41 -16.55 -0.50
C TYR A 434 28.11 -15.74 -0.52
N SER A 435 27.00 -16.31 -0.02
CA SER A 435 25.70 -15.64 0.05
C SER A 435 25.76 -14.34 0.85
N LEU A 436 26.41 -14.33 2.01
CA LEU A 436 26.55 -13.11 2.80
C LEU A 436 27.52 -12.09 2.16
N ASN A 437 28.60 -12.56 1.53
CA ASN A 437 29.51 -11.69 0.80
C ASN A 437 28.82 -11.01 -0.40
N GLU A 438 27.95 -11.69 -1.13
CA GLU A 438 27.15 -11.05 -2.18
C GLU A 438 26.24 -9.94 -1.65
N ARG A 439 25.66 -10.13 -0.44
CA ARG A 439 24.87 -9.09 0.23
C ARG A 439 25.74 -7.88 0.59
N LEU A 440 26.92 -8.12 1.15
CA LEU A 440 27.89 -7.06 1.45
C LEU A 440 28.29 -6.28 0.18
N GLN A 441 28.59 -6.97 -0.92
CA GLN A 441 28.95 -6.31 -2.18
C GLN A 441 27.78 -5.50 -2.76
N THR A 442 26.55 -5.99 -2.61
CA THR A 442 25.33 -5.23 -3.00
C THR A 442 25.21 -3.94 -2.19
N ASP A 443 25.48 -3.98 -0.88
CA ASP A 443 25.45 -2.82 0.00
C ASP A 443 26.52 -1.79 -0.38
N LEU A 444 27.75 -2.24 -0.66
CA LEU A 444 28.84 -1.39 -1.12
C LEU A 444 28.50 -0.69 -2.45
N ALA A 445 27.89 -1.42 -3.40
CA ALA A 445 27.39 -0.85 -4.64
C ALA A 445 26.26 0.17 -4.41
N ALA A 446 25.38 -0.06 -3.43
CA ALA A 446 24.30 0.84 -3.08
C ALA A 446 24.78 2.14 -2.41
N ILE A 447 25.89 2.12 -1.66
CA ILE A 447 26.55 3.35 -1.17
C ILE A 447 27.01 4.21 -2.35
N ARG A 448 27.67 3.60 -3.35
CA ARG A 448 28.15 4.32 -4.54
C ARG A 448 26.99 4.98 -5.32
N LYS A 449 25.87 4.26 -5.47
CA LYS A 449 24.64 4.82 -6.05
C LYS A 449 24.08 5.98 -5.24
N LYS A 450 24.14 5.92 -3.89
CA LYS A 450 23.69 7.02 -3.03
C LYS A 450 24.53 8.27 -3.22
N LYS A 451 25.86 8.12 -3.30
CA LYS A 451 26.78 9.22 -3.61
C LYS A 451 26.48 9.86 -4.98
N ALA A 452 26.15 9.05 -5.99
CA ALA A 452 25.92 9.53 -7.35
C ALA A 452 24.51 10.09 -7.64
N ARG A 453 23.46 9.53 -7.01
CA ARG A 453 22.06 9.80 -7.39
C ARG A 453 21.13 10.13 -6.22
N LYS A 454 21.67 10.36 -5.00
CA LYS A 454 20.91 10.48 -3.74
C LYS A 454 19.98 9.28 -3.45
N GLN A 455 20.20 8.15 -4.12
CA GLN A 455 19.39 6.93 -4.02
C GLN A 455 20.26 5.77 -3.53
N GLY A 456 19.92 5.17 -2.38
CA GLY A 456 20.65 4.01 -1.84
C GLY A 456 20.72 3.99 -0.31
N ILE A 457 21.64 3.20 0.23
CA ILE A 457 21.86 3.04 1.67
C ILE A 457 22.93 4.02 2.19
N SER A 458 22.81 4.51 3.43
CA SER A 458 23.88 5.33 4.02
C SER A 458 25.09 4.47 4.35
N MET A 459 26.27 5.08 4.24
CA MET A 459 27.54 4.46 4.65
C MET A 459 27.48 4.01 6.12
N GLU A 460 26.99 4.87 7.01
CA GLU A 460 26.79 4.55 8.42
C GLU A 460 25.93 3.29 8.64
N SER A 461 24.83 3.13 7.90
CA SER A 461 23.98 1.94 8.02
C SER A 461 24.74 0.67 7.64
N VAL A 462 25.59 0.72 6.62
CA VAL A 462 26.39 -0.44 6.17
C VAL A 462 27.46 -0.76 7.20
N LEU A 463 28.20 0.25 7.68
CA LEU A 463 29.19 0.08 8.75
C LEU A 463 28.56 -0.55 9.99
N GLN A 464 27.43 -0.02 10.47
CA GLN A 464 26.71 -0.58 11.62
C GLN A 464 26.18 -2.00 11.36
N THR A 465 25.69 -2.30 10.15
CA THR A 465 25.20 -3.65 9.80
C THR A 465 26.30 -4.68 9.95
N TRP A 466 27.44 -4.43 9.31
CA TRP A 466 28.51 -5.42 9.17
C TRP A 466 29.58 -5.35 10.25
N LYS A 467 29.49 -4.39 11.19
CA LYS A 467 30.39 -4.27 12.34
C LYS A 467 30.51 -5.59 13.11
N GLY A 468 31.73 -6.03 13.40
CA GLY A 468 32.06 -7.24 14.13
C GLY A 468 32.08 -8.54 13.31
N VAL A 469 31.58 -8.54 12.07
CA VAL A 469 31.47 -9.77 11.24
C VAL A 469 32.38 -9.76 10.01
N ILE A 470 33.12 -8.67 9.80
CA ILE A 470 34.07 -8.53 8.69
C ILE A 470 35.39 -9.25 9.01
N LYS A 471 35.96 -9.92 8.01
CA LYS A 471 37.25 -10.59 8.12
C LYS A 471 38.36 -9.56 8.34
N ASN A 472 39.17 -9.80 9.37
CA ASN A 472 40.30 -8.95 9.76
C ASN A 472 39.90 -7.49 10.02
N GLU A 473 38.69 -7.24 10.55
CA GLU A 473 38.14 -5.89 10.78
C GLU A 473 39.05 -4.97 11.60
N ARG A 474 39.79 -5.51 12.58
CA ARG A 474 40.76 -4.74 13.39
C ARG A 474 41.89 -4.13 12.57
N GLY A 475 42.19 -4.68 11.39
CA GLY A 475 43.21 -4.18 10.47
C GLY A 475 42.64 -3.24 9.39
N LEU A 476 41.35 -2.94 9.42
CA LEU A 476 40.69 -2.05 8.48
C LEU A 476 40.53 -0.64 9.08
N PRO A 477 40.51 0.41 8.24
CA PRO A 477 40.15 1.75 8.70
C PRO A 477 38.70 1.79 9.20
N GLU A 478 38.37 2.81 10.00
CA GLU A 478 37.02 3.03 10.52
C GLU A 478 35.96 3.11 9.40
N ASP A 479 36.30 3.79 8.29
CA ASP A 479 35.57 3.67 7.02
C ASP A 479 36.32 2.76 6.04
N TRP A 480 35.98 1.48 6.06
CA TRP A 480 36.48 0.48 5.09
C TRP A 480 35.66 0.40 3.80
N THR A 481 34.57 1.16 3.67
CA THR A 481 33.65 1.05 2.52
C THR A 481 34.24 1.66 1.23
N GLY A 482 35.25 2.52 1.37
CA GLY A 482 35.96 3.19 0.27
C GLY A 482 37.30 2.57 -0.12
N THR A 483 37.80 1.56 0.60
CA THR A 483 39.15 1.03 0.38
C THR A 483 39.23 0.21 -0.92
N SER A 484 39.86 0.78 -1.96
CA SER A 484 40.15 0.06 -3.20
C SER A 484 41.37 -0.86 -3.01
N GLY A 485 41.20 -2.17 -3.20
CA GLY A 485 42.32 -3.14 -3.22
C GLY A 485 42.36 -4.15 -2.07
N VAL A 486 41.50 -4.01 -1.05
CA VAL A 486 41.33 -5.03 0.01
C VAL A 486 40.01 -5.76 -0.24
N LEU A 487 40.07 -7.09 -0.43
CA LEU A 487 38.88 -7.93 -0.48
C LEU A 487 38.23 -7.95 0.90
N VAL A 488 37.31 -7.01 1.14
CA VAL A 488 36.48 -7.01 2.34
C VAL A 488 35.44 -8.11 2.18
N GLY A 489 35.50 -9.11 3.06
CA GLY A 489 34.57 -10.23 3.08
C GLY A 489 34.32 -10.71 4.50
N ILE A 490 33.33 -11.56 4.67
CA ILE A 490 32.91 -12.09 5.96
C ILE A 490 33.83 -13.24 6.35
N ALA A 491 34.24 -13.27 7.62
CA ALA A 491 35.08 -14.33 8.16
C ALA A 491 34.28 -15.60 8.45
N SER A 492 34.93 -16.76 8.27
CA SER A 492 34.46 -18.04 8.78
C SER A 492 34.32 -18.07 10.30
#